data_AF-A0A699U163-F1
#
_entry.id   AF-A0A699U163-F1
#
_cell.length_a   1.000
_cell.length_b   1.000
_cell.length_c   1.000
_cell.angle_alpha   90.00
_cell.angle_beta   90.00
_cell.angle_gamma   90.00
#
_symmetry.space_group_name_H-M   'P 1'
#
loop_
_entity.id
_entity.type
_entity.pdbx_description
1 polymer ?
#
loop_
_entity_poly.entity_id
_entity_poly.type
_entity_poly.pdbx_seq_one_letter_code
_entity_poly.pdbx_strand_id
1 'polypeptide(L)' 'MEEDYKPMVQHQRRVNPKIDDVIKKEVEKLLDAGLIYPISDSPWVSPVHCVPKKGGFTVVKNEENELIPTRLITDWR' A
#
# COMPACT_ATOMS: atom_id res chain seq x y z
N MET A 1 2.35 22.67 -11.77
CA MET A 1 2.24 21.78 -12.96
C MET A 1 2.41 22.66 -14.17
N GLU A 2 3.03 22.15 -15.23
CA GLU A 2 2.91 22.80 -16.54
C GLU A 2 1.43 22.89 -16.91
N GLU A 3 0.99 24.03 -17.42
CA GLU A 3 -0.42 24.34 -17.67
C GLU A 3 -1.07 23.39 -18.71
N ASP A 4 -0.25 22.66 -19.47
CA ASP A 4 -0.66 21.74 -20.54
C ASP A 4 -0.68 20.25 -20.13
N TYR A 5 -0.39 19.91 -18.88
CA TYR A 5 -0.26 18.52 -18.46
C TYR A 5 -1.63 17.83 -18.26
N LYS A 6 -1.88 16.78 -19.06
CA LYS A 6 -3.15 16.03 -19.00
C LYS A 6 -3.15 15.00 -17.86
N PRO A 7 -4.26 14.84 -17.13
CA PRO A 7 -4.45 13.76 -16.18
C PRO A 7 -4.16 12.39 -16.78
N MET A 8 -3.30 11.62 -16.11
CA MET A 8 -2.98 10.26 -16.50
C MET A 8 -3.50 9.29 -15.45
N VAL A 9 -4.36 8.38 -15.90
CA VAL A 9 -4.85 7.24 -15.12
C VAL A 9 -4.00 6.03 -15.50
N GLN A 10 -3.08 5.65 -14.61
CA GLN A 10 -2.32 4.42 -14.77
C GLN A 10 -3.07 3.27 -14.09
N HIS A 11 -3.25 2.16 -14.82
CA HIS A 11 -3.86 0.96 -14.26
C HIS A 11 -2.98 0.36 -13.16
N GLN A 12 -3.60 -0.07 -12.07
CA GLN A 12 -2.90 -0.71 -10.96
C GLN A 12 -2.27 -2.02 -11.43
N ARG A 13 -1.02 -2.28 -11.02
CA ARG A 13 -0.34 -3.54 -11.37
C ARG A 13 -0.86 -4.67 -10.49
N ARG A 14 -0.84 -5.90 -11.02
CA ARG A 14 -1.21 -7.11 -10.26
C ARG A 14 -0.27 -7.29 -9.06
N VAL A 15 -0.86 -7.46 -7.88
CA VAL A 15 -0.15 -7.79 -6.64
C VAL A 15 -0.36 -9.27 -6.29
N ASN A 16 0.59 -9.85 -5.56
CA ASN A 16 0.44 -11.22 -5.05
C ASN A 16 -0.66 -11.23 -3.97
N PRO A 17 -1.67 -12.11 -4.04
CA PRO A 17 -2.73 -12.19 -3.03
C PRO A 17 -2.22 -12.31 -1.60
N LYS A 18 -1.08 -12.98 -1.36
CA LYS A 18 -0.49 -13.10 -0.01
C LYS A 18 -0.05 -11.77 0.60
N ILE A 19 0.21 -10.76 -0.23
CA ILE A 19 0.67 -9.44 0.20
C ILE A 19 -0.49 -8.43 0.19
N ASP A 20 -1.59 -8.72 -0.52
CA ASP A 20 -2.76 -7.83 -0.63
C ASP A 20 -3.32 -7.44 0.74
N ASP A 21 -3.45 -8.39 1.66
CA ASP A 21 -3.94 -8.14 3.02
C ASP A 21 -2.98 -7.25 3.82
N VAL A 22 -1.66 -7.34 3.57
CA VAL A 22 -0.66 -6.46 4.20
C VAL A 22 -0.80 -5.05 3.66
N ILE A 23 -1.00 -4.90 2.35
CA ILE A 23 -1.19 -3.59 1.69
C ILE A 23 -2.40 -2.88 2.28
N LYS A 24 -3.54 -3.57 2.40
CA LYS A 24 -4.76 -2.98 2.97
C LYS A 24 -4.54 -2.47 4.39
N LYS A 25 -3.92 -3.28 5.25
CA LYS A 25 -3.61 -2.89 6.64
C LYS A 25 -2.64 -1.70 6.72
N GLU A 26 -1.66 -1.61 5.83
CA GLU A 26 -0.76 -0.45 5.76
C GLU A 26 -1.50 0.81 5.29
N VAL A 27 -2.39 0.70 4.30
CA VAL A 27 -3.22 1.83 3.84
C VAL A 27 -4.13 2.34 4.96
N GLU A 28 -4.78 1.44 5.71
CA GLU A 28 -5.58 1.81 6.88
C GLU A 28 -4.76 2.56 7.94
N LYS A 29 -3.52 2.12 8.23
CA LYS A 29 -2.63 2.85 9.15
C LYS A 29 -2.32 4.27 8.66
N LEU A 30 -2.11 4.46 7.36
CA LEU A 30 -1.84 5.77 6.80
C LEU A 30 -3.08 6.68 6.84
N LEU A 31 -4.28 6.10 6.69
CA LEU A 31 -5.56 6.79 6.88
C LEU A 31 -5.74 7.19 8.35
N ASP A 32 -5.56 6.26 9.29
CA ASP A 32 -5.66 6.49 10.74
C ASP A 32 -4.70 7.59 11.21
N ALA A 33 -3.47 7.58 10.69
CA ALA A 33 -2.45 8.57 11.02
C ALA A 33 -2.68 9.93 10.32
N GLY A 34 -3.69 10.04 9.45
CA GLY A 34 -4.00 11.26 8.71
C GLY A 34 -2.97 11.65 7.65
N LEU A 35 -2.08 10.72 7.24
CA LEU A 35 -1.12 10.98 6.17
C LEU A 35 -1.77 10.95 4.78
N ILE A 36 -2.85 10.17 4.63
CA ILE A 36 -3.64 10.08 3.39
C ILE A 36 -5.13 10.25 3.69
N TYR A 37 -5.92 10.54 2.65
CA TYR A 37 -7.37 10.68 2.73
C TYR A 37 -8.03 10.06 1.49
N PRO A 38 -9.28 9.58 1.59
CA PRO A 38 -9.98 9.01 0.44
C PRO A 38 -10.37 10.09 -0.57
N ILE A 39 -10.17 9.80 -1.86
CA ILE A 39 -10.58 10.65 -2.98
C ILE A 39 -11.37 9.77 -3.95
N SER A 40 -12.60 10.16 -4.26
CA SER A 40 -13.50 9.38 -5.13
C SER A 40 -13.27 9.60 -6.62
N ASP A 41 -12.93 10.84 -7.02
CA ASP A 41 -13.06 11.35 -8.38
C ASP A 41 -11.75 11.95 -8.93
N SER A 42 -10.60 11.48 -8.43
CA SER A 42 -9.29 11.93 -8.93
C SER A 42 -9.11 11.53 -10.40
N PRO A 43 -8.85 12.50 -11.31
CA PRO A 43 -8.48 12.18 -12.68
C PRO A 43 -7.03 11.64 -12.77
N TRP A 44 -6.30 11.65 -11.65
CA TRP A 44 -4.93 11.15 -11.52
C TRP A 44 -4.91 9.84 -10.75
N VAL A 45 -4.31 8.80 -11.33
CA VAL A 45 -4.06 7.54 -10.64
C VAL A 45 -2.63 7.09 -10.94
N SER A 46 -1.84 6.86 -9.90
CA SER A 46 -0.50 6.29 -9.99
C SER A 46 -0.47 4.92 -9.31
N PRO A 47 0.19 3.92 -9.90
CA PRO A 47 0.20 2.57 -9.36
C PRO A 47 1.07 2.52 -8.11
N VAL A 48 0.57 1.86 -7.07
CA VAL A 48 1.29 1.68 -5.81
C VAL A 48 1.92 0.30 -5.78
N HIS A 49 3.18 0.22 -5.33
CA HIS A 49 3.92 -1.02 -5.12
C HIS A 49 4.45 -1.10 -3.70
N CYS A 50 4.22 -2.23 -3.04
CA CYS A 50 4.71 -2.48 -1.69
C CYS A 50 5.90 -3.44 -1.75
N VAL A 51 6.99 -3.04 -1.09
CA VAL A 51 8.24 -3.80 -1.06
C VAL A 51 8.56 -4.18 0.38
N PRO A 52 8.74 -5.47 0.69
CA PRO A 52 9.18 -5.91 2.01
C PRO A 52 10.52 -5.26 2.37
N LYS A 53 10.64 -4.77 3.60
CA LYS A 53 11.92 -4.22 4.08
C LYS A 53 12.93 -5.35 4.30
N LYS A 54 14.23 -5.00 4.22
CA LYS A 54 15.33 -5.93 4.51
C LYS A 54 15.13 -6.53 5.91
N GLY A 55 15.08 -7.86 5.98
CA GLY A 55 14.68 -8.62 7.18
C GLY A 55 13.34 -9.36 7.04
N GLY A 56 12.55 -9.06 6.02
CA GLY A 56 11.28 -9.74 5.74
C GLY A 56 10.19 -9.46 6.76
N PHE A 57 10.39 -8.45 7.61
CA PHE A 57 9.40 -8.03 8.59
C PHE A 57 8.39 -7.09 7.96
N THR A 58 7.12 -7.45 8.08
CA THR A 58 5.97 -6.58 7.83
C THR A 58 5.22 -6.41 9.15
N VAL A 59 4.83 -5.20 9.48
CA VAL A 59 4.08 -4.94 10.72
C VAL A 59 2.60 -5.15 10.41
N VAL A 60 1.99 -6.18 10.97
CA VAL A 60 0.57 -6.49 10.73
C VAL A 60 -0.21 -6.19 12.01
N LYS A 61 -1.30 -5.42 11.92
CA LYS A 61 -2.24 -5.27 13.04
C LYS A 61 -3.02 -6.59 13.21
N ASN A 62 -3.04 -7.12 14.43
CA ASN A 62 -3.93 -8.18 14.90
C ASN A 62 -5.38 -7.65 15.03
N GLU A 63 -6.37 -8.53 15.20
CA GLU A 63 -7.75 -8.23 15.63
C GLU A 63 -7.78 -7.40 16.93
N GLU A 64 -6.78 -7.56 17.80
CA GLU A 64 -6.61 -6.78 19.03
C GLU A 64 -5.85 -5.45 18.81
N ASN A 65 -5.65 -5.01 17.56
CA ASN A 65 -4.84 -3.83 17.18
C ASN A 65 -3.36 -3.87 17.58
N GLU A 66 -2.87 -5.00 18.11
CA GLU A 66 -1.46 -5.19 18.41
C GLU A 66 -0.63 -5.23 17.13
N LEU A 67 0.51 -4.53 17.14
CA LEU A 67 1.45 -4.47 16.01
C LEU A 67 2.39 -5.68 16.06
N ILE A 68 2.00 -6.76 15.39
CA ILE A 68 2.82 -7.99 15.34
C ILE A 68 3.79 -7.88 14.16
N PRO A 69 5.11 -7.84 14.41
CA PRO A 69 6.11 -7.95 13.35
C PRO A 69 6.07 -9.37 12.80
N THR A 70 5.38 -9.54 11.67
CA THR A 70 5.25 -10.83 11.00
C THR A 70 6.38 -10.96 9.99
N ARG A 71 7.20 -12.01 10.13
CA ARG A 71 8.21 -12.36 9.13
C ARG A 71 7.53 -13.12 8.00
N LEU A 72 7.24 -12.45 6.89
CA LEU A 72 6.81 -13.13 5.69
C LEU A 72 8.04 -13.56 4.91
N ILE A 73 8.22 -14.87 4.71
CA ILE A 73 9.18 -15.39 3.74
C ILE A 73 8.58 -15.11 2.36
N THR A 74 8.82 -13.90 1.87
CA THR A 74 8.62 -13.60 0.47
C THR A 74 9.87 -14.08 -0.25
N ASP A 75 9.85 -15.32 -0.72
CA ASP A 75 10.89 -15.87 -1.59
C ASP A 75 10.82 -15.08 -2.91
N TRP A 76 11.62 -14.02 -2.99
CA TRP A 76 11.90 -13.30 -4.22
C TRP A 76 13.23 -13.86 -4.72
N ARG A 77 13.19 -14.61 -5.83
CA ARG A 77 14.40 -15.10 -6.49
C ARG A 77 15.25 -13.93 -7.01
#